data_AF-A0A653MLM5-F1
#
_entry.id   AF-A0A653MLM5-F1
#
_cell.length_a   1.000
_cell.length_b   1.000
_cell.length_c   1.000
_cell.angle_alpha   90.00
_cell.angle_beta   90.00
_cell.angle_gamma   90.00
#
_symmetry.space_group_name_H-M   'P 1'
#
loop_
_entity.id
_entity.type
_entity.pdbx_description
1 polymer ?
#
loop_
_entity_poly.entity_id
_entity_poly.type
_entity_poly.pdbx_seq_one_letter_code
_entity_poly.pdbx_strand_id
1 'polypeptide(L)'
;MSEQQPTPPSVPERFHAAVAAVRASAARRPVPWIAGGLAALLVVGSGGAVAVAAATTSDSRSAAAPSPTRSGSSAPDSTTTTKRPTTKPSPTPTAAARAVPKDLAGPSALRTCSIATAASASGLGDFEGYVMDAKTGKVLFSKNGERAAQTGSVMKTLTSATALSVLGGDHRIPTTVARESANTVALVGHGDATLSAGGGTVYPGAPTLAQLAQQVKAKVGDTPITTIVTDDSYWSDADAWDPTWPVSERTIGYQPEVTALMVDGDRANPAAATSPRSEDPVGRAGAAFRTALANAGVAGAGSAQIVKRATTGTETIATVNSQPVSTLIGQMIPNSDNTLAEMLARISSKESGSNGSAASLTSVYQSALRSYGLDPAGITIKDGSGESAANAVSPEFVAHLMVQVASGAKGLGTLANALPVSGQSGTLASRFTGANAVARGKVHAKTGWIDSANTLGGYIDAADGSRLTFAFYAIGSPRAAALPALDAVTAATYSCGSKLTGS
;
A
#
# COMPACT_ATOMS: atom_id res chain seq x y z
N MET A 1 28.80 8.44 -73.25
CA MET A 1 27.72 9.23 -72.62
C MET A 1 27.52 8.69 -71.21
N SER A 2 27.28 9.60 -70.26
CA SER A 2 27.14 9.41 -68.80
C SER A 2 28.42 9.08 -68.04
N GLU A 3 28.71 9.68 -66.89
CA GLU A 3 28.40 10.98 -66.28
C GLU A 3 29.37 11.03 -65.07
N GLN A 4 30.13 12.10 -64.93
CA GLN A 4 31.02 12.28 -63.78
C GLN A 4 30.18 12.58 -62.53
N GLN A 5 30.34 11.77 -61.48
CA GLN A 5 29.96 12.17 -60.12
C GLN A 5 31.17 12.80 -59.41
N PRO A 6 31.03 14.00 -58.82
CA PRO A 6 32.13 14.68 -58.13
C PRO A 6 32.35 14.13 -56.71
N THR A 7 33.63 14.09 -56.32
CA THR A 7 34.09 13.82 -54.95
C THR A 7 33.68 14.96 -54.00
N PRO A 8 33.30 14.66 -52.73
CA PRO A 8 32.95 15.68 -51.76
C PRO A 8 34.21 16.41 -51.22
N PRO A 9 34.11 17.71 -50.88
CA PRO A 9 35.26 18.48 -50.40
C PRO A 9 35.64 18.13 -48.96
N SER A 10 36.95 18.08 -48.71
CA SER A 10 37.57 17.96 -47.39
C SER A 10 37.29 19.18 -46.51
N VAL A 11 36.80 18.96 -45.28
CA VAL A 11 36.52 20.00 -44.29
C VAL A 11 37.80 20.43 -43.56
N PRO A 12 38.07 21.74 -43.35
CA PRO A 12 39.26 22.22 -42.65
C PRO A 12 39.25 21.93 -41.13
N GLU A 13 40.43 21.63 -40.61
CA GLU A 13 40.76 21.16 -39.25
C GLU A 13 40.57 22.18 -38.10
N ARG A 14 39.61 23.10 -38.21
CA ARG A 14 39.32 24.14 -37.18
C ARG A 14 37.93 24.06 -36.55
N PHE A 15 37.26 22.92 -36.67
CA PHE A 15 35.95 22.66 -36.04
C PHE A 15 35.98 21.67 -34.86
N HIS A 16 37.16 21.26 -34.39
CA HIS A 16 37.31 20.36 -33.23
C HIS A 16 37.54 21.05 -31.87
N ALA A 17 37.67 22.38 -31.82
CA ALA A 17 37.96 23.09 -30.56
C ALA A 17 36.79 23.87 -29.93
N ALA A 18 35.63 23.99 -30.58
CA ALA A 18 34.50 24.79 -30.08
C ALA A 18 33.35 23.97 -29.45
N VAL A 19 33.38 22.63 -29.54
CA VAL A 19 32.34 21.74 -28.96
C VAL A 19 32.74 21.16 -27.58
N ALA A 20 33.98 21.40 -27.13
CA ALA A 20 34.48 20.92 -25.84
C ALA A 20 34.26 21.88 -24.66
N ALA A 21 33.82 23.13 -24.89
CA ALA A 21 33.71 24.15 -23.82
C ALA A 21 32.27 24.48 -23.36
N VAL A 22 31.24 23.80 -23.89
CA VAL A 22 29.84 23.96 -23.44
C VAL A 22 29.36 22.77 -22.58
N ARG A 23 30.21 21.76 -22.33
CA ARG A 23 29.87 20.56 -21.55
C ARG A 23 30.23 20.60 -20.06
N ALA A 24 30.58 21.76 -19.49
CA ALA A 24 31.06 21.86 -18.10
C ALA A 24 30.27 22.81 -17.16
N SER A 25 29.04 23.23 -17.47
CA SER A 25 28.28 24.08 -16.53
C SER A 25 26.78 23.77 -16.34
N ALA A 26 26.25 22.68 -16.88
CA ALA A 26 24.83 22.32 -16.73
C ALA A 26 24.56 21.12 -15.80
N ALA A 27 25.40 20.92 -14.78
CA ALA A 27 25.18 19.94 -13.72
C ALA A 27 24.88 20.66 -12.40
N ARG A 28 23.64 21.15 -12.24
CA ARG A 28 22.94 21.37 -10.96
C ARG A 28 21.55 21.94 -11.23
N ARG A 29 20.53 21.19 -10.78
CA ARG A 29 19.09 21.49 -10.67
C ARG A 29 18.20 21.04 -11.85
N PRO A 30 17.40 19.97 -11.69
CA PRO A 30 16.24 19.76 -12.55
C PRO A 30 15.07 20.61 -12.03
N VAL A 31 14.57 21.50 -12.89
CA VAL A 31 13.26 22.15 -12.76
C VAL A 31 12.23 21.20 -13.38
N PRO A 32 11.08 20.90 -12.72
CA PRO A 32 10.08 20.01 -13.29
C PRO A 32 9.27 20.74 -14.36
N TRP A 33 9.19 20.14 -15.54
CA TRP A 33 8.31 20.57 -16.62
C TRP A 33 6.87 20.15 -16.33
N ILE A 34 5.97 21.11 -16.41
CA ILE A 34 4.51 20.94 -16.35
C ILE A 34 4.04 20.58 -17.75
N ALA A 35 3.48 19.38 -17.92
CA ALA A 35 2.67 19.05 -19.08
C ALA A 35 1.21 18.94 -18.61
N GLY A 36 0.45 20.02 -18.83
CA GLY A 36 -0.99 20.05 -18.66
C GLY A 36 -1.66 19.45 -19.90
N GLY A 37 -2.33 18.31 -19.74
CA GLY A 37 -3.24 17.76 -20.74
C GLY A 37 -4.66 18.30 -20.53
N LEU A 38 -5.11 19.16 -21.43
CA LEU A 38 -6.54 19.47 -21.60
C LEU A 38 -7.21 18.30 -22.31
N ALA A 39 -8.18 17.66 -21.65
CA ALA A 39 -9.16 16.79 -22.31
C ALA A 39 -10.53 17.47 -22.24
N ALA A 40 -11.05 17.87 -23.40
CA ALA A 40 -12.38 18.43 -23.57
C ALA A 40 -13.43 17.33 -23.51
N LEU A 41 -14.41 17.47 -22.62
CA LEU A 41 -15.60 16.63 -22.53
C LEU A 41 -16.62 17.05 -23.61
N LEU A 42 -16.99 16.10 -24.47
CA LEU A 42 -18.18 16.18 -25.32
C LEU A 42 -19.32 15.44 -24.63
N VAL A 43 -20.31 16.20 -24.15
CA VAL A 43 -21.59 15.71 -23.67
C VAL A 43 -22.49 15.47 -24.87
N VAL A 44 -22.94 14.22 -25.08
CA VAL A 44 -24.10 13.93 -25.91
C VAL A 44 -25.11 13.19 -25.03
N GLY A 45 -26.24 13.86 -24.82
CA GLY A 45 -27.38 13.32 -24.10
C GLY A 45 -28.32 12.53 -25.00
N SER A 46 -28.94 11.51 -24.39
CA SER A 46 -30.20 10.88 -24.74
C SER A 46 -30.59 10.08 -23.48
N GLY A 47 -31.79 10.10 -22.90
CA GLY A 47 -33.10 10.54 -23.36
C GLY A 47 -34.10 9.40 -23.08
N GLY A 48 -34.90 9.52 -22.01
CA GLY A 48 -36.13 8.74 -21.73
C GLY A 48 -35.92 7.32 -21.15
N ALA A 49 -36.81 6.72 -20.35
CA ALA A 49 -38.11 7.10 -19.80
C ALA A 49 -38.50 6.11 -18.66
N VAL A 50 -39.18 6.64 -17.63
CA VAL A 50 -40.38 6.11 -16.90
C VAL A 50 -40.48 4.60 -16.56
N ALA A 51 -40.59 4.30 -15.25
CA ALA A 51 -41.70 3.51 -14.68
C ALA A 51 -41.69 3.53 -13.13
N VAL A 52 -42.69 4.21 -12.56
CA VAL A 52 -43.12 4.08 -11.16
C VAL A 52 -44.06 2.89 -11.08
N ALA A 53 -43.81 1.94 -10.17
CA ALA A 53 -44.79 0.92 -9.82
C ALA A 53 -44.87 0.75 -8.29
N ALA A 54 -46.10 0.83 -7.81
CA ALA A 54 -46.52 0.95 -6.43
C ALA A 54 -46.32 -0.35 -5.62
N ALA A 55 -45.93 -0.19 -4.36
CA ALA A 55 -46.00 -1.25 -3.36
C ALA A 55 -47.40 -1.25 -2.74
N THR A 56 -48.17 -2.32 -2.97
CA THR A 56 -49.40 -2.63 -2.24
C THR A 56 -49.09 -3.49 -1.01
N THR A 57 -49.74 -3.09 0.08
CA THR A 57 -49.95 -3.71 1.38
C THR A 57 -50.09 -5.23 1.41
N SER A 58 -49.69 -5.88 2.52
CA SER A 58 -50.61 -6.63 3.40
C SER A 58 -49.91 -7.14 4.68
N ASP A 59 -50.51 -6.73 5.79
CA ASP A 59 -50.46 -7.25 7.16
C ASP A 59 -50.26 -8.77 7.31
N SER A 60 -49.66 -9.18 8.43
CA SER A 60 -50.24 -10.19 9.32
C SER A 60 -49.60 -10.15 10.72
N ARG A 61 -50.47 -9.81 11.67
CA ARG A 61 -50.32 -9.79 13.13
C ARG A 61 -50.00 -11.19 13.69
N SER A 62 -49.33 -11.22 14.85
CA SER A 62 -49.79 -12.08 15.94
C SER A 62 -49.27 -11.60 17.29
N ALA A 63 -50.21 -11.13 18.12
CA ALA A 63 -50.05 -10.90 19.54
C ALA A 63 -50.89 -11.94 20.27
N ALA A 64 -50.36 -12.53 21.34
CA ALA A 64 -51.15 -13.30 22.31
C ALA A 64 -50.47 -13.28 23.70
N ALA A 65 -51.02 -12.44 24.57
CA ALA A 65 -51.29 -12.76 25.99
C ALA A 65 -52.80 -13.13 26.06
N PRO A 66 -53.44 -13.61 27.16
CA PRO A 66 -53.16 -13.39 28.60
C PRO A 66 -53.35 -14.68 29.45
N SER A 67 -53.18 -14.74 30.78
CA SER A 67 -54.13 -14.28 31.82
C SER A 67 -53.75 -14.85 33.22
N PRO A 68 -54.39 -14.38 34.31
CA PRO A 68 -53.84 -14.35 35.67
C PRO A 68 -54.49 -15.34 36.65
N THR A 69 -53.96 -15.42 37.89
CA THR A 69 -54.70 -15.98 39.05
C THR A 69 -54.65 -15.03 40.25
N ARG A 70 -55.82 -14.90 40.87
CA ARG A 70 -56.17 -14.09 42.04
C ARG A 70 -56.71 -15.03 43.13
N SER A 71 -56.86 -14.49 44.34
CA SER A 71 -57.63 -14.99 45.51
C SER A 71 -56.76 -15.62 46.61
N GLY A 72 -56.95 -15.36 47.90
CA GLY A 72 -58.06 -14.68 48.57
C GLY A 72 -57.76 -14.38 50.04
N SER A 73 -58.64 -13.56 50.61
CA SER A 73 -58.70 -13.01 51.97
C SER A 73 -59.20 -14.03 53.00
N SER A 74 -58.72 -13.96 54.25
CA SER A 74 -59.59 -14.05 55.45
C SER A 74 -58.86 -13.58 56.72
N ALA A 75 -59.49 -12.67 57.46
CA ALA A 75 -59.21 -12.39 58.87
C ALA A 75 -60.00 -13.38 59.77
N PRO A 76 -59.65 -13.48 61.06
CA PRO A 76 -60.57 -12.92 62.04
C PRO A 76 -59.90 -12.19 63.22
N ASP A 77 -60.70 -11.31 63.83
CA ASP A 77 -60.48 -10.62 65.10
C ASP A 77 -60.36 -11.59 66.29
N SER A 78 -59.46 -11.29 67.22
CA SER A 78 -59.81 -11.22 68.65
C SER A 78 -58.70 -10.59 69.48
N THR A 79 -59.16 -9.71 70.35
CA THR A 79 -58.49 -8.95 71.39
C THR A 79 -57.60 -9.80 72.31
N THR A 80 -56.56 -9.20 72.90
CA THR A 80 -56.42 -8.96 74.37
C THR A 80 -54.95 -8.67 74.76
N THR A 81 -54.79 -7.68 75.65
CA THR A 81 -53.69 -7.38 76.59
C THR A 81 -52.29 -6.99 76.09
N THR A 82 -52.10 -5.67 76.14
CA THR A 82 -50.84 -4.92 76.25
C THR A 82 -49.94 -5.42 77.38
N LYS A 83 -48.74 -5.89 77.05
CA LYS A 83 -47.59 -5.96 77.96
C LYS A 83 -46.39 -5.38 77.24
N ARG A 84 -45.95 -4.20 77.66
CA ARG A 84 -44.81 -3.45 77.12
C ARG A 84 -43.49 -4.17 77.46
N PRO A 85 -42.70 -4.65 76.47
CA PRO A 85 -41.32 -5.04 76.69
C PRO A 85 -40.41 -3.84 76.35
N THR A 86 -39.50 -3.53 77.26
CA THR A 86 -38.42 -2.56 77.08
C THR A 86 -37.47 -3.02 75.97
N THR A 87 -37.46 -2.32 74.84
CA THR A 87 -36.47 -2.52 73.78
C THR A 87 -35.18 -1.76 74.10
N LYS A 88 -34.10 -2.53 74.22
CA LYS A 88 -32.71 -2.04 74.25
C LYS A 88 -32.42 -1.26 72.94
N PRO A 89 -31.80 -0.07 72.98
CA PRO A 89 -31.48 0.67 71.76
C PRO A 89 -30.49 -0.14 70.91
N SER A 90 -30.90 -0.44 69.68
CA SER A 90 -30.04 -0.96 68.61
C SER A 90 -29.09 0.16 68.16
N PRO A 91 -27.78 -0.11 67.96
CA PRO A 91 -26.87 0.92 67.47
C PRO A 91 -27.30 1.34 66.06
N THR A 92 -27.44 2.65 65.87
CA THR A 92 -27.66 3.28 64.57
C THR A 92 -26.57 2.81 63.60
N PRO A 93 -26.90 2.23 62.43
CA PRO A 93 -25.88 1.89 61.45
C PRO A 93 -25.17 3.16 61.00
N THR A 94 -23.88 3.26 61.35
CA THR A 94 -22.99 4.28 60.80
C THR A 94 -22.99 4.13 59.28
N ALA A 95 -23.45 5.15 58.56
CA ALA A 95 -23.38 5.17 57.12
C ALA A 95 -21.93 4.92 56.69
N ALA A 96 -21.70 3.88 55.88
CA ALA A 96 -20.38 3.59 55.35
C ALA A 96 -19.86 4.83 54.62
N ALA A 97 -18.62 5.23 54.91
CA ALA A 97 -17.97 6.33 54.23
C ALA A 97 -18.03 6.09 52.71
N ARG A 98 -18.58 7.07 51.97
CA ARG A 98 -18.71 7.00 50.53
C ARG A 98 -17.32 6.76 49.94
N ALA A 99 -17.15 5.69 49.16
CA ALA A 99 -15.88 5.40 48.52
C ALA A 99 -15.46 6.59 47.65
N VAL A 100 -14.36 7.24 48.02
CA VAL A 100 -13.73 8.26 47.19
C VAL A 100 -12.92 7.52 46.12
N PRO A 101 -13.15 7.75 44.82
CA PRO A 101 -12.33 7.16 43.77
C PRO A 101 -10.85 7.48 44.03
N LYS A 102 -10.00 6.45 44.06
CA LYS A 102 -8.56 6.60 44.32
C LYS A 102 -7.82 7.39 43.23
N ASP A 103 -8.42 7.50 42.05
CA ASP A 103 -7.93 8.30 40.93
C ASP A 103 -9.02 9.28 40.47
N LEU A 104 -9.00 10.49 41.01
CA LEU A 104 -9.58 11.61 40.26
C LEU A 104 -8.69 11.78 39.02
N ALA A 105 -9.23 11.49 37.84
CA ALA A 105 -8.55 11.83 36.59
C ALA A 105 -8.08 13.28 36.71
N GLY A 106 -6.77 13.49 36.66
CA GLY A 106 -6.18 14.81 36.80
C GLY A 106 -6.77 15.80 35.78
N PRO A 107 -6.62 17.12 35.99
CA PRO A 107 -7.15 18.13 35.08
C PRO A 107 -6.71 17.82 33.64
N SER A 108 -7.67 17.41 32.80
CA SER A 108 -7.44 17.23 31.38
C SER A 108 -7.39 18.60 30.73
N ALA A 109 -6.32 18.91 30.00
CA ALA A 109 -6.24 20.14 29.22
C ALA A 109 -7.48 20.27 28.31
N LEU A 110 -8.14 21.43 28.37
CA LEU A 110 -9.28 21.71 27.49
C LEU A 110 -8.81 21.70 26.03
N ARG A 111 -9.43 20.86 25.21
CA ARG A 111 -9.20 20.80 23.76
C ARG A 111 -10.05 21.87 23.11
N THR A 112 -9.43 22.90 22.54
CA THR A 112 -10.12 24.10 22.03
C THR A 112 -9.88 24.35 20.54
N CYS A 113 -9.00 23.58 19.89
CA CYS A 113 -8.66 23.78 18.48
C CYS A 113 -9.51 22.87 17.59
N SER A 114 -10.13 23.41 16.54
CA SER A 114 -10.96 22.63 15.62
C SER A 114 -10.42 22.70 14.19
N ILE A 115 -10.51 21.58 13.47
CA ILE A 115 -10.24 21.49 12.03
C ILE A 115 -11.51 21.43 11.19
N ALA A 116 -12.70 21.65 11.78
CA ALA A 116 -13.99 21.41 11.13
C ALA A 116 -14.14 22.14 9.78
N THR A 117 -13.65 23.38 9.69
CA THR A 117 -13.64 24.14 8.42
C THR A 117 -12.80 23.46 7.35
N ALA A 118 -11.58 23.02 7.69
CA ALA A 118 -10.69 22.33 6.75
C ALA A 118 -11.25 20.95 6.37
N ALA A 119 -11.79 20.20 7.34
CA ALA A 119 -12.44 18.90 7.16
C ALA A 119 -13.81 18.95 6.45
N SER A 120 -14.27 20.16 6.08
CA SER A 120 -15.49 20.39 5.31
C SER A 120 -15.21 21.11 3.99
N ALA A 121 -13.94 21.22 3.59
CA ALA A 121 -13.57 21.79 2.29
C ALA A 121 -14.19 20.97 1.16
N SER A 122 -14.81 21.63 0.18
CA SER A 122 -15.48 20.98 -0.94
C SER A 122 -14.57 20.06 -1.75
N GLY A 123 -13.27 20.39 -1.81
CA GLY A 123 -12.25 19.56 -2.44
C GLY A 123 -12.06 18.18 -1.80
N LEU A 124 -12.62 17.91 -0.61
CA LEU A 124 -12.53 16.60 0.04
C LEU A 124 -13.62 15.61 -0.43
N GLY A 125 -14.66 16.05 -1.15
CA GLY A 125 -15.76 15.16 -1.54
C GLY A 125 -16.45 14.53 -0.32
N ASP A 126 -16.71 13.23 -0.37
CA ASP A 126 -17.19 12.45 0.79
C ASP A 126 -16.01 12.17 1.72
N PHE A 127 -15.74 13.12 2.62
CA PHE A 127 -14.57 13.08 3.50
C PHE A 127 -14.70 12.07 4.63
N GLU A 128 -13.67 11.25 4.78
CA GLU A 128 -13.50 10.32 5.89
C GLU A 128 -12.15 10.59 6.56
N GLY A 129 -12.11 10.67 7.88
CA GLY A 129 -10.90 11.08 8.59
C GLY A 129 -10.85 10.65 10.03
N TYR A 130 -9.65 10.34 10.49
CA TYR A 130 -9.38 9.93 11.86
C TYR A 130 -8.02 10.45 12.33
N VAL A 131 -7.95 10.95 13.56
CA VAL A 131 -6.72 11.45 14.19
C VAL A 131 -6.65 10.98 15.65
N MET A 132 -5.49 10.48 16.05
CA MET A 132 -5.20 10.07 17.41
C MET A 132 -3.92 10.69 17.94
N ASP A 133 -3.84 10.85 19.25
CA ASP A 133 -2.57 11.06 19.94
C ASP A 133 -1.82 9.71 20.02
N ALA A 134 -0.61 9.66 19.44
CA ALA A 134 0.15 8.42 19.30
C ALA A 134 0.66 7.85 20.63
N LYS A 135 0.81 8.69 21.66
CA LYS A 135 1.32 8.28 22.97
C LYS A 135 0.22 7.73 23.87
N THR A 136 -0.94 8.38 23.86
CA THR A 136 -2.05 8.08 24.77
C THR A 136 -3.11 7.18 24.15
N GLY A 137 -3.14 7.05 22.82
CA GLY A 137 -4.20 6.36 22.10
C GLY A 137 -5.53 7.13 22.10
N LYS A 138 -5.54 8.39 22.58
CA LYS A 138 -6.76 9.19 22.64
C LYS A 138 -7.18 9.65 21.24
N VAL A 139 -8.44 9.40 20.88
CA VAL A 139 -9.05 9.93 19.66
C VAL A 139 -9.23 11.44 19.77
N LEU A 140 -8.69 12.16 18.80
CA LEU A 140 -8.72 13.63 18.74
C LEU A 140 -9.74 14.16 17.73
N PHE A 141 -9.94 13.41 16.64
CA PHE A 141 -10.90 13.73 15.59
C PHE A 141 -11.37 12.44 14.93
N SER A 142 -12.67 12.31 14.68
CA SER A 142 -13.23 11.27 13.82
C SER A 142 -14.36 11.87 12.99
N LYS A 143 -14.37 11.58 11.69
CA LYS A 143 -15.49 11.86 10.79
C LYS A 143 -15.58 10.71 9.82
N ASN A 144 -16.62 9.89 9.94
CA ASN A 144 -16.74 8.62 9.20
C ASN A 144 -15.50 7.72 9.34
N GLY A 145 -14.72 7.85 10.42
CA GLY A 145 -13.40 7.23 10.53
C GLY A 145 -13.40 5.71 10.61
N GLU A 146 -14.54 5.11 10.98
CA GLU A 146 -14.73 3.65 11.02
C GLU A 146 -15.18 3.07 9.66
N ARG A 147 -15.60 3.92 8.72
CA ARG A 147 -16.09 3.47 7.41
C ARG A 147 -14.92 2.97 6.57
N ALA A 148 -14.97 1.69 6.21
CA ALA A 148 -13.98 1.10 5.33
C ALA A 148 -14.19 1.57 3.89
N ALA A 149 -13.11 2.03 3.23
CA ALA A 149 -13.14 2.54 1.87
C ALA A 149 -11.86 2.20 1.10
N GLN A 150 -11.88 2.43 -0.21
CA GLN A 150 -10.70 2.32 -1.06
C GLN A 150 -9.58 3.24 -0.57
N THR A 151 -8.38 2.68 -0.45
CA THR A 151 -7.26 3.36 0.21
C THR A 151 -6.31 4.04 -0.77
N GLY A 152 -6.36 3.69 -2.06
CA GLY A 152 -5.24 3.95 -2.96
C GLY A 152 -3.93 3.40 -2.40
N SER A 153 -2.80 3.98 -2.80
CA SER A 153 -1.48 3.56 -2.31
C SER A 153 -1.18 3.71 -0.81
N VAL A 154 -2.13 4.16 0.04
CA VAL A 154 -2.01 3.98 1.49
C VAL A 154 -1.99 2.48 1.85
N MET A 155 -2.58 1.60 1.02
CA MET A 155 -2.51 0.15 1.17
C MET A 155 -1.09 -0.38 1.36
N LYS A 156 -0.11 0.22 0.67
CA LYS A 156 1.30 -0.20 0.74
C LYS A 156 1.89 -0.13 2.15
N THR A 157 1.28 0.65 3.06
CA THR A 157 1.66 0.66 4.48
C THR A 157 1.25 -0.64 5.19
N LEU A 158 0.05 -1.17 4.90
CA LEU A 158 -0.40 -2.47 5.37
C LEU A 158 0.42 -3.58 4.73
N THR A 159 0.68 -3.52 3.42
CA THR A 159 1.53 -4.49 2.71
C THR A 159 2.93 -4.55 3.30
N SER A 160 3.53 -3.40 3.61
CA SER A 160 4.84 -3.34 4.26
C SER A 160 4.81 -3.95 5.65
N ALA A 161 3.79 -3.65 6.45
CA ALA A 161 3.64 -4.21 7.79
C ALA A 161 3.44 -5.74 7.74
N THR A 162 2.62 -6.23 6.80
CA THR A 162 2.41 -7.65 6.53
C THR A 162 3.72 -8.33 6.12
N ALA A 163 4.44 -7.78 5.14
CA ALA A 163 5.71 -8.33 4.68
C ALA A 163 6.76 -8.36 5.79
N LEU A 164 6.88 -7.31 6.61
CA LEU A 164 7.79 -7.29 7.77
C LEU A 164 7.40 -8.32 8.83
N SER A 165 6.10 -8.56 9.04
CA SER A 165 5.62 -9.56 10.00
C SER A 165 5.83 -10.99 9.53
N VAL A 166 5.66 -11.26 8.23
CA VAL A 166 5.71 -12.62 7.68
C VAL A 166 7.12 -12.99 7.26
N LEU A 167 7.80 -12.11 6.52
CA LEU A 167 9.11 -12.38 5.92
C LEU A 167 10.26 -11.91 6.80
N GLY A 168 10.06 -10.79 7.52
CA GLY A 168 11.14 -10.06 8.18
C GLY A 168 11.92 -9.16 7.23
N GLY A 169 12.65 -8.18 7.79
CA GLY A 169 13.35 -7.15 7.01
C GLY A 169 14.56 -7.64 6.22
N ASP A 170 15.17 -8.76 6.63
CA ASP A 170 16.38 -9.33 6.02
C ASP A 170 16.10 -10.40 4.97
N HIS A 171 14.84 -10.84 4.83
CA HIS A 171 14.44 -11.82 3.84
C HIS A 171 14.79 -11.33 2.44
N ARG A 172 15.24 -12.26 1.59
CA ARG A 172 15.57 -12.02 0.19
C ARG A 172 14.86 -13.04 -0.67
N ILE A 173 14.41 -12.60 -1.82
CA ILE A 173 13.61 -13.38 -2.74
C ILE A 173 14.56 -14.01 -3.76
N PRO A 174 14.62 -15.35 -3.88
CA PRO A 174 15.53 -15.99 -4.81
C PRO A 174 14.99 -15.99 -6.23
N THR A 175 15.88 -15.83 -7.21
CA THR A 175 15.66 -16.33 -8.58
C THR A 175 16.67 -17.44 -8.82
N THR A 176 16.19 -18.58 -9.30
CA THR A 176 17.04 -19.77 -9.45
C THR A 176 17.08 -20.27 -10.88
N VAL A 177 18.11 -21.05 -11.19
CA VAL A 177 18.17 -21.85 -12.41
C VAL A 177 18.28 -23.32 -12.02
N ALA A 178 17.34 -24.14 -12.49
CA ALA A 178 17.35 -25.59 -12.30
C ALA A 178 17.84 -26.31 -13.56
N ARG A 179 18.47 -27.48 -13.38
CA ARG A 179 18.78 -28.39 -14.48
C ARG A 179 17.59 -29.31 -14.74
N GLU A 180 17.05 -29.26 -15.96
CA GLU A 180 15.96 -30.13 -16.41
C GLU A 180 16.49 -31.39 -17.12
N SER A 181 17.57 -31.23 -17.88
CA SER A 181 18.26 -32.31 -18.59
C SER A 181 19.70 -31.89 -18.92
N ALA A 182 20.41 -32.66 -19.75
CA ALA A 182 21.74 -32.27 -20.22
C ALA A 182 21.73 -30.91 -20.95
N ASN A 183 20.74 -30.70 -21.84
CA ASN A 183 20.66 -29.55 -22.75
C ASN A 183 19.53 -28.55 -22.40
N THR A 184 18.84 -28.77 -21.29
CA THR A 184 17.71 -27.94 -20.84
C THR A 184 17.95 -27.40 -19.43
N VAL A 185 17.73 -26.11 -19.25
CA VAL A 185 17.71 -25.43 -17.94
C VAL A 185 16.38 -24.70 -17.75
N ALA A 186 15.96 -24.49 -16.51
CA ALA A 186 14.76 -23.73 -16.16
C ALA A 186 15.12 -22.47 -15.37
N LEU A 187 14.68 -21.30 -15.83
CA LEU A 187 14.69 -20.06 -15.05
C LEU A 187 13.41 -20.02 -14.21
N VAL A 188 13.57 -20.06 -12.88
CA VAL A 188 12.45 -20.16 -11.93
C VAL A 188 12.35 -18.88 -11.11
N GLY A 189 11.23 -18.19 -11.26
CA GLY A 189 10.90 -16.97 -10.53
C GLY A 189 10.13 -17.26 -9.25
N HIS A 190 10.54 -16.61 -8.15
CA HIS A 190 9.85 -16.66 -6.86
C HIS A 190 9.27 -15.29 -6.46
N GLY A 191 9.07 -14.39 -7.44
CA GLY A 191 8.48 -13.07 -7.24
C GLY A 191 9.45 -11.90 -7.11
N ASP A 192 10.75 -12.09 -7.36
CA ASP A 192 11.69 -10.97 -7.40
C ASP A 192 11.48 -10.13 -8.67
N ALA A 193 10.66 -9.10 -8.57
CA ALA A 193 10.46 -8.16 -9.66
C ALA A 193 11.65 -7.21 -9.91
N THR A 194 12.67 -7.23 -9.06
CA THR A 194 13.85 -6.35 -9.23
C THR A 194 14.91 -6.93 -10.14
N LEU A 195 14.88 -8.24 -10.39
CA LEU A 195 15.85 -8.95 -11.23
C LEU A 195 16.13 -8.19 -12.52
N SER A 196 17.36 -7.73 -12.70
CA SER A 196 17.69 -6.86 -13.82
C SER A 196 18.19 -7.65 -15.03
N ALA A 197 17.67 -7.30 -16.21
CA ALA A 197 18.20 -7.76 -17.48
C ALA A 197 19.55 -7.11 -17.84
N GLY A 198 19.95 -6.06 -17.11
CA GLY A 198 21.10 -5.21 -17.43
C GLY A 198 20.71 -3.97 -18.22
N GLY A 199 21.67 -3.06 -18.44
CA GLY A 199 21.41 -1.82 -19.20
C GLY A 199 20.79 -0.67 -18.40
N GLY A 200 20.73 -0.79 -17.06
CA GLY A 200 20.18 0.21 -16.14
C GLY A 200 18.84 -0.24 -15.56
N THR A 201 18.53 0.16 -14.33
CA THR A 201 17.29 -0.23 -13.64
C THR A 201 16.91 0.80 -12.58
N VAL A 202 15.62 0.95 -12.31
CA VAL A 202 15.09 1.79 -11.21
C VAL A 202 15.26 1.14 -9.84
N TYR A 203 15.80 -0.07 -9.76
CA TYR A 203 16.07 -0.80 -8.52
C TYR A 203 17.58 -0.88 -8.23
N PRO A 204 18.20 0.16 -7.64
CA PRO A 204 19.62 0.15 -7.30
C PRO A 204 20.02 -1.08 -6.47
N GLY A 205 21.08 -1.77 -6.90
CA GLY A 205 21.60 -2.95 -6.22
C GLY A 205 20.85 -4.25 -6.53
N ALA A 206 19.99 -4.27 -7.56
CA ALA A 206 19.27 -5.47 -7.97
C ALA A 206 20.24 -6.57 -8.44
N PRO A 207 19.91 -7.86 -8.21
CA PRO A 207 20.60 -8.95 -8.87
C PRO A 207 20.38 -8.90 -10.38
N THR A 208 21.26 -9.57 -11.14
CA THR A 208 21.23 -9.52 -12.61
C THR A 208 21.14 -10.90 -13.24
N LEU A 209 20.52 -10.98 -14.41
CA LEU A 209 20.56 -12.17 -15.25
C LEU A 209 21.99 -12.54 -15.69
N ALA A 210 22.89 -11.56 -15.80
CA ALA A 210 24.30 -11.82 -16.09
C ALA A 210 24.98 -12.61 -14.97
N GLN A 211 24.70 -12.32 -13.69
CA GLN A 211 25.22 -13.10 -12.56
C GLN A 211 24.70 -14.55 -12.59
N LEU A 212 23.41 -14.76 -12.88
CA LEU A 212 22.87 -16.12 -13.07
C LEU A 212 23.55 -16.84 -14.24
N ALA A 213 23.66 -16.18 -15.39
CA ALA A 213 24.25 -16.77 -16.58
C ALA A 213 25.71 -17.21 -16.38
N GLN A 214 26.51 -16.44 -15.63
CA GLN A 214 27.89 -16.82 -15.29
C GLN A 214 27.95 -18.05 -14.39
N GLN A 215 27.06 -18.15 -13.38
CA GLN A 215 26.96 -19.35 -12.55
C GLN A 215 26.54 -20.57 -13.38
N VAL A 216 25.57 -20.40 -14.29
CA VAL A 216 25.16 -21.47 -15.21
C VAL A 216 26.33 -21.91 -16.07
N LYS A 217 27.07 -20.99 -16.72
CA LYS A 217 28.25 -21.34 -17.53
C LYS A 217 29.25 -22.18 -16.75
N ALA A 218 29.55 -21.80 -15.51
CA ALA A 218 30.47 -22.52 -14.65
C ALA A 218 29.99 -23.96 -14.32
N LYS A 219 28.67 -24.20 -14.27
CA LYS A 219 28.09 -25.52 -13.97
C LYS A 219 27.87 -26.40 -15.21
N VAL A 220 27.58 -25.81 -16.37
CA VAL A 220 27.28 -26.57 -17.60
C VAL A 220 28.52 -26.80 -18.47
N GLY A 221 29.58 -26.01 -18.29
CA GLY A 221 30.81 -26.10 -19.07
C GLY A 221 30.53 -25.87 -20.56
N ASP A 222 30.92 -26.83 -21.39
CA ASP A 222 30.73 -26.79 -22.85
C ASP A 222 29.46 -27.53 -23.31
N THR A 223 28.68 -28.08 -22.37
CA THR A 223 27.40 -28.71 -22.69
C THR A 223 26.47 -27.68 -23.34
N PRO A 224 25.98 -27.91 -24.57
CA PRO A 224 25.09 -26.96 -25.22
C PRO A 224 23.74 -26.88 -24.51
N ILE A 225 23.26 -25.67 -24.25
CA ILE A 225 21.90 -25.41 -23.78
C ILE A 225 21.05 -25.00 -24.98
N THR A 226 20.11 -25.86 -25.37
CA THR A 226 19.25 -25.68 -26.54
C THR A 226 17.80 -25.35 -26.15
N THR A 227 17.45 -25.53 -24.88
CA THR A 227 16.11 -25.24 -24.36
C THR A 227 16.19 -24.53 -23.02
N ILE A 228 15.39 -23.48 -22.88
CA ILE A 228 15.19 -22.71 -21.65
C ILE A 228 13.73 -22.85 -21.26
N VAL A 229 13.47 -23.40 -20.08
CA VAL A 229 12.15 -23.39 -19.46
C VAL A 229 12.02 -22.09 -18.66
N THR A 230 10.89 -21.40 -18.78
CA THR A 230 10.53 -20.29 -17.87
C THR A 230 9.41 -20.74 -16.96
N ASP A 231 9.67 -20.67 -15.65
CA ASP A 231 8.76 -21.12 -14.61
C ASP A 231 8.38 -19.96 -13.68
N ASP A 232 7.11 -19.59 -13.73
CA ASP A 232 6.46 -18.61 -12.86
C ASP A 232 5.40 -19.25 -11.94
N SER A 233 5.42 -20.59 -11.79
CA SER A 233 4.39 -21.35 -11.06
C SER A 233 4.46 -21.22 -9.53
N TYR A 234 5.36 -20.37 -9.00
CA TYR A 234 5.44 -20.09 -7.57
C TYR A 234 4.11 -19.56 -7.02
N TRP A 235 3.33 -18.83 -7.83
CA TRP A 235 1.87 -18.72 -7.70
C TRP A 235 1.21 -18.88 -9.07
N SER A 236 -0.12 -19.05 -9.10
CA SER A 236 -0.86 -19.12 -10.37
C SER A 236 -1.01 -17.72 -10.98
N ASP A 237 -0.73 -17.60 -12.28
CA ASP A 237 -0.94 -16.38 -13.07
C ASP A 237 -2.41 -16.18 -13.50
N ALA A 238 -3.33 -17.05 -13.06
CA ALA A 238 -4.75 -16.96 -13.40
C ALA A 238 -5.42 -15.67 -12.88
N ASP A 239 -4.86 -15.04 -11.85
CA ASP A 239 -5.27 -13.75 -11.31
C ASP A 239 -4.15 -12.68 -11.40
N ALA A 240 -3.35 -12.75 -12.46
CA ALA A 240 -2.25 -11.81 -12.72
C ALA A 240 -2.73 -10.36 -12.99
N TRP A 241 -4.01 -10.15 -13.28
CA TRP A 241 -4.61 -8.83 -13.42
C TRP A 241 -5.94 -8.76 -12.65
N ASP A 242 -6.07 -7.81 -11.73
CA ASP A 242 -7.34 -7.56 -11.05
C ASP A 242 -8.33 -6.87 -12.02
N PRO A 243 -9.57 -7.36 -12.17
CA PRO A 243 -10.54 -6.77 -13.10
C PRO A 243 -10.95 -5.32 -12.80
N THR A 244 -10.70 -4.83 -11.59
CA THR A 244 -10.98 -3.44 -11.20
C THR A 244 -9.86 -2.48 -11.57
N TRP A 245 -8.68 -2.99 -11.93
CA TRP A 245 -7.57 -2.15 -12.40
C TRP A 245 -7.84 -1.66 -13.83
N PRO A 246 -7.73 -0.36 -14.09
CA PRO A 246 -7.78 0.16 -15.45
C PRO A 246 -6.63 -0.43 -16.27
N VAL A 247 -6.92 -1.01 -17.44
CA VAL A 247 -5.88 -1.54 -18.34
C VAL A 247 -4.84 -0.46 -18.70
N SER A 248 -5.24 0.82 -18.68
CA SER A 248 -4.33 1.95 -18.86
C SER A 248 -3.20 2.00 -17.84
N GLU A 249 -3.38 1.50 -16.61
CA GLU A 249 -2.30 1.47 -15.59
C GLU A 249 -1.07 0.70 -16.07
N ARG A 250 -1.29 -0.33 -16.91
CA ARG A 250 -0.21 -1.08 -17.56
C ARG A 250 0.49 -0.28 -18.65
N THR A 251 -0.28 0.39 -19.50
CA THR A 251 0.26 1.10 -20.67
C THR A 251 0.88 2.45 -20.31
N ILE A 252 0.33 3.15 -19.31
CA ILE A 252 0.93 4.38 -18.77
C ILE A 252 2.05 4.07 -17.76
N GLY A 253 2.13 2.82 -17.27
CA GLY A 253 3.35 2.28 -16.71
C GLY A 253 3.48 2.27 -15.18
N TYR A 254 2.36 2.17 -14.47
CA TYR A 254 2.33 2.07 -13.01
C TYR A 254 2.44 0.63 -12.51
N GLN A 255 1.87 -0.35 -13.22
CA GLN A 255 1.92 -1.76 -12.78
C GLN A 255 1.95 -2.77 -13.94
N PRO A 256 2.67 -3.89 -13.80
CA PRO A 256 2.66 -4.99 -14.75
C PRO A 256 1.57 -6.01 -14.40
N GLU A 257 1.43 -7.03 -15.23
CA GLU A 257 0.81 -8.27 -14.79
C GLU A 257 1.61 -8.91 -13.63
N VAL A 258 0.89 -9.47 -12.65
CA VAL A 258 1.47 -10.00 -11.41
C VAL A 258 1.89 -11.46 -11.60
N THR A 259 3.04 -11.66 -12.25
CA THR A 259 3.65 -12.98 -12.46
C THR A 259 4.85 -13.20 -11.52
N ALA A 260 5.18 -14.46 -11.19
CA ALA A 260 6.30 -14.75 -10.29
C ALA A 260 7.68 -14.59 -10.95
N LEU A 261 7.72 -14.44 -12.27
CA LEU A 261 8.94 -14.26 -13.05
C LEU A 261 8.79 -13.03 -13.96
N MET A 262 9.62 -12.03 -13.73
CA MET A 262 9.77 -10.86 -14.58
C MET A 262 11.17 -10.27 -14.42
N VAL A 263 11.53 -9.33 -15.30
CA VAL A 263 12.76 -8.54 -15.19
C VAL A 263 12.43 -7.07 -15.11
N ASP A 264 13.17 -6.33 -14.28
CA ASP A 264 13.11 -4.88 -14.14
C ASP A 264 11.68 -4.36 -13.89
N GLY A 265 10.83 -5.10 -13.17
CA GLY A 265 9.42 -4.75 -12.94
C GLY A 265 8.60 -4.66 -14.23
N ASP A 266 9.05 -5.34 -15.27
CA ASP A 266 8.51 -5.39 -16.63
C ASP A 266 8.44 -4.04 -17.35
N ARG A 267 9.33 -3.09 -17.01
CA ARG A 267 9.38 -1.79 -17.70
C ARG A 267 9.93 -1.94 -19.11
N ALA A 268 9.29 -1.29 -20.08
CA ALA A 268 9.85 -1.14 -21.44
C ALA A 268 11.15 -0.33 -21.44
N ASN A 269 11.23 0.69 -20.58
CA ASN A 269 12.47 1.39 -20.23
C ASN A 269 12.77 1.13 -18.74
N PRO A 270 13.66 0.16 -18.43
CA PRO A 270 14.08 -0.17 -17.07
C PRO A 270 14.60 1.00 -16.24
N ALA A 271 15.12 2.06 -16.86
CA ALA A 271 15.68 3.23 -16.17
C ALA A 271 14.64 4.34 -15.87
N ALA A 272 13.39 4.20 -16.32
CA ALA A 272 12.32 5.17 -16.09
C ALA A 272 11.31 4.63 -15.08
N ALA A 273 11.07 5.35 -13.97
CA ALA A 273 10.14 4.92 -12.92
C ALA A 273 8.73 4.61 -13.46
N THR A 274 8.24 5.47 -14.34
CA THR A 274 7.00 5.30 -15.10
C THR A 274 7.34 4.93 -16.54
N SER A 275 6.91 3.75 -16.96
CA SER A 275 7.24 3.20 -18.29
C SER A 275 6.23 2.11 -18.68
N PRO A 276 5.76 2.03 -19.93
CA PRO A 276 4.81 0.98 -20.33
C PRO A 276 5.28 -0.42 -19.92
N ARG A 277 4.33 -1.26 -19.52
CA ARG A 277 4.56 -2.67 -19.20
C ARG A 277 4.10 -3.57 -20.36
N SER A 278 4.65 -4.78 -20.46
CA SER A 278 4.27 -5.76 -21.49
C SER A 278 2.98 -6.51 -21.15
N GLU A 279 2.57 -7.40 -22.04
CA GLU A 279 1.54 -8.44 -21.82
C GLU A 279 2.17 -9.81 -21.56
N ASP A 280 3.51 -9.90 -21.56
CA ASP A 280 4.23 -11.15 -21.38
C ASP A 280 5.53 -10.93 -20.58
N PRO A 281 5.42 -10.64 -19.26
CA PRO A 281 6.59 -10.42 -18.42
C PRO A 281 7.51 -11.65 -18.36
N VAL A 282 6.92 -12.85 -18.45
CA VAL A 282 7.61 -14.14 -18.35
C VAL A 282 8.43 -14.41 -19.61
N GLY A 283 7.83 -14.23 -20.79
CA GLY A 283 8.53 -14.36 -22.07
C GLY A 283 9.64 -13.33 -22.23
N ARG A 284 9.42 -12.09 -21.76
CA ARG A 284 10.47 -11.06 -21.71
C ARG A 284 11.64 -11.49 -20.82
N ALA A 285 11.38 -12.03 -19.63
CA ALA A 285 12.41 -12.55 -18.75
C ALA A 285 13.18 -13.71 -19.40
N GLY A 286 12.48 -14.64 -20.07
CA GLY A 286 13.09 -15.75 -20.81
C GLY A 286 14.01 -15.27 -21.95
N ALA A 287 13.55 -14.29 -22.74
CA ALA A 287 14.34 -13.72 -23.83
C ALA A 287 15.59 -12.97 -23.33
N ALA A 288 15.46 -12.24 -22.22
CA ALA A 288 16.57 -11.57 -21.57
C ALA A 288 17.58 -12.59 -21.01
N PHE A 289 17.11 -13.69 -20.41
CA PHE A 289 17.98 -14.72 -19.86
C PHE A 289 18.70 -15.52 -20.95
N ARG A 290 18.03 -15.84 -22.06
CA ARG A 290 18.67 -16.40 -23.26
C ARG A 290 19.83 -15.53 -23.73
N THR A 291 19.61 -14.22 -23.79
CA THR A 291 20.65 -13.24 -24.17
C THR A 291 21.79 -13.23 -23.16
N ALA A 292 21.49 -13.26 -21.85
CA ALA A 292 22.50 -13.32 -20.80
C ALA A 292 23.36 -14.59 -20.88
N LEU A 293 22.75 -15.76 -21.12
CA LEU A 293 23.45 -17.04 -21.31
C LEU A 293 24.38 -17.01 -22.53
N ALA A 294 23.90 -16.48 -23.65
CA ALA A 294 24.71 -16.32 -24.86
C ALA A 294 25.91 -15.40 -24.60
N ASN A 295 25.69 -14.26 -23.92
CA ASN A 295 26.76 -13.32 -23.55
C ASN A 295 27.77 -13.92 -22.56
N ALA A 296 27.34 -14.87 -21.72
CA ALA A 296 28.22 -15.62 -20.82
C ALA A 296 28.98 -16.76 -21.52
N GLY A 297 28.77 -16.99 -22.82
CA GLY A 297 29.45 -18.05 -23.58
C GLY A 297 28.90 -19.46 -23.35
N VAL A 298 27.63 -19.58 -22.96
CA VAL A 298 26.95 -20.88 -22.91
C VAL A 298 26.63 -21.35 -24.33
N ALA A 299 27.19 -22.50 -24.72
CA ALA A 299 27.04 -23.03 -26.07
C ALA A 299 25.55 -23.26 -26.41
N GLY A 300 25.12 -22.93 -27.63
CA GLY A 300 23.74 -23.10 -28.10
C GLY A 300 22.70 -22.10 -27.56
N ALA A 301 23.02 -21.35 -26.50
CA ALA A 301 22.05 -20.53 -25.80
C ALA A 301 21.42 -19.44 -26.68
N GLY A 302 22.17 -18.83 -27.59
CA GLY A 302 21.66 -17.74 -28.46
C GLY A 302 20.46 -18.14 -29.33
N SER A 303 20.33 -19.43 -29.66
CA SER A 303 19.23 -20.01 -30.44
C SER A 303 18.34 -20.93 -29.62
N ALA A 304 18.48 -20.95 -28.29
CA ALA A 304 17.71 -21.84 -27.44
C ALA A 304 16.20 -21.55 -27.55
N GLN A 305 15.41 -22.62 -27.61
CA GLN A 305 13.95 -22.56 -27.56
C GLN A 305 13.49 -22.19 -26.16
N ILE A 306 12.51 -21.30 -26.05
CA ILE A 306 11.93 -20.90 -24.77
C ILE A 306 10.57 -21.57 -24.63
N VAL A 307 10.33 -22.25 -23.50
CA VAL A 307 9.06 -22.94 -23.21
C VAL A 307 8.58 -22.54 -21.81
N LYS A 308 7.35 -22.04 -21.70
CA LYS A 308 6.72 -21.75 -20.40
C LYS A 308 6.10 -23.01 -19.82
N ARG A 309 6.56 -23.45 -18.65
CA ARG A 309 5.96 -24.52 -17.84
C ARG A 309 6.62 -24.59 -16.46
N ALA A 310 5.98 -25.28 -15.53
CA ALA A 310 6.60 -25.64 -14.26
C ALA A 310 7.91 -26.44 -14.48
N THR A 311 8.91 -26.15 -13.65
CA THR A 311 10.17 -26.89 -13.55
C THR A 311 9.89 -28.32 -13.10
N THR A 312 10.59 -29.28 -13.71
CA THR A 312 10.64 -30.68 -13.22
C THR A 312 12.02 -31.02 -12.66
N GLY A 313 13.01 -30.17 -12.93
CA GLY A 313 14.35 -30.27 -12.38
C GLY A 313 14.39 -29.95 -10.89
N THR A 314 15.10 -30.78 -10.12
CA THR A 314 15.32 -30.61 -8.69
C THR A 314 16.73 -30.11 -8.35
N GLU A 315 17.66 -30.17 -9.31
CA GLU A 315 19.03 -29.68 -9.14
C GLU A 315 19.09 -28.18 -9.47
N THR A 316 19.21 -27.33 -8.44
CA THR A 316 19.53 -25.91 -8.61
C THR A 316 21.00 -25.74 -8.95
N ILE A 317 21.29 -25.16 -10.11
CA ILE A 317 22.66 -24.91 -10.60
C ILE A 317 23.09 -23.44 -10.51
N ALA A 318 22.15 -22.51 -10.37
CA ALA A 318 22.47 -21.09 -10.12
C ALA A 318 21.40 -20.44 -9.24
N THR A 319 21.80 -19.41 -8.49
CA THR A 319 20.89 -18.61 -7.66
C THR A 319 21.40 -17.18 -7.53
N VAL A 320 20.48 -16.23 -7.62
CA VAL A 320 20.68 -14.85 -7.17
C VAL A 320 19.55 -14.48 -6.22
N ASN A 321 19.79 -13.49 -5.37
CA ASN A 321 18.85 -13.06 -4.35
C ASN A 321 18.58 -11.56 -4.52
N SER A 322 17.32 -11.15 -4.36
CA SER A 322 16.91 -9.75 -4.32
C SER A 322 17.67 -8.96 -3.26
N GLN A 323 17.56 -7.63 -3.28
CA GLN A 323 17.80 -6.79 -2.10
C GLN A 323 16.89 -7.25 -0.94
N PRO A 324 17.28 -7.01 0.33
CA PRO A 324 16.45 -7.45 1.44
C PRO A 324 15.11 -6.71 1.45
N VAL A 325 14.06 -7.32 2.00
CA VAL A 325 12.71 -6.75 2.06
C VAL A 325 12.71 -5.33 2.63
N SER A 326 13.58 -5.02 3.60
CA SER A 326 13.77 -3.66 4.12
C SER A 326 14.17 -2.63 3.06
N THR A 327 15.06 -3.01 2.13
CA THR A 327 15.45 -2.17 0.99
C THR A 327 14.30 -2.08 -0.02
N LEU A 328 13.58 -3.16 -0.28
CA LEU A 328 12.43 -3.16 -1.18
C LEU A 328 11.33 -2.22 -0.67
N ILE A 329 11.04 -2.23 0.63
CA ILE A 329 10.13 -1.28 1.27
C ILE A 329 10.65 0.16 1.13
N GLY A 330 11.95 0.37 1.35
CA GLY A 330 12.62 1.67 1.17
C GLY A 330 12.58 2.20 -0.26
N GLN A 331 12.45 1.34 -1.27
CA GLN A 331 12.25 1.74 -2.67
C GLN A 331 10.75 1.89 -3.00
N MET A 332 9.90 1.04 -2.45
CA MET A 332 8.45 1.00 -2.70
C MET A 332 7.73 2.22 -2.13
N ILE A 333 7.95 2.54 -0.86
CA ILE A 333 7.14 3.54 -0.13
C ILE A 333 7.35 4.97 -0.67
N PRO A 334 8.59 5.46 -0.89
CA PRO A 334 8.82 6.80 -1.42
C PRO A 334 8.32 7.00 -2.85
N ASN A 335 8.48 5.98 -3.70
CA ASN A 335 8.12 6.02 -5.13
C ASN A 335 6.69 5.55 -5.40
N SER A 336 6.04 4.96 -4.40
CA SER A 336 4.72 4.35 -4.52
C SER A 336 4.66 3.21 -5.55
N ASP A 337 5.70 2.38 -5.63
CA ASP A 337 5.84 1.34 -6.65
C ASP A 337 4.78 0.22 -6.48
N ASN A 338 3.85 0.10 -7.45
CA ASN A 338 2.81 -0.93 -7.41
C ASN A 338 3.38 -2.33 -7.60
N THR A 339 4.40 -2.50 -8.45
CA THR A 339 5.04 -3.79 -8.72
C THR A 339 5.58 -4.41 -7.43
N LEU A 340 6.38 -3.65 -6.67
CA LEU A 340 6.94 -4.16 -5.41
C LEU A 340 5.85 -4.48 -4.38
N ALA A 341 4.76 -3.71 -4.35
CA ALA A 341 3.66 -3.96 -3.44
C ALA A 341 2.92 -5.26 -3.75
N GLU A 342 2.60 -5.51 -5.02
CA GLU A 342 1.98 -6.77 -5.44
C GLU A 342 2.89 -7.96 -5.15
N MET A 343 4.17 -7.89 -5.52
CA MET A 343 5.10 -8.98 -5.25
C MET A 343 5.21 -9.29 -3.75
N LEU A 344 5.40 -8.27 -2.91
CA LEU A 344 5.50 -8.49 -1.45
C LEU A 344 4.20 -9.05 -0.86
N ALA A 345 3.03 -8.68 -1.39
CA ALA A 345 1.75 -9.24 -0.96
C ALA A 345 1.64 -10.74 -1.32
N ARG A 346 1.99 -11.09 -2.55
CA ARG A 346 1.92 -12.47 -3.08
C ARG A 346 2.92 -13.39 -2.38
N ILE A 347 4.14 -12.91 -2.18
CA ILE A 347 5.20 -13.63 -1.45
C ILE A 347 4.82 -13.81 0.02
N SER A 348 4.29 -12.77 0.68
CA SER A 348 3.80 -12.92 2.07
C SER A 348 2.69 -13.97 2.16
N SER A 349 1.80 -14.05 1.16
CA SER A 349 0.81 -15.12 1.09
C SER A 349 1.47 -16.49 0.97
N LYS A 350 2.39 -16.69 0.03
CA LYS A 350 3.13 -17.96 -0.15
C LYS A 350 3.86 -18.40 1.10
N GLU A 351 4.65 -17.51 1.70
CA GLU A 351 5.50 -17.81 2.86
C GLU A 351 4.69 -17.99 4.14
N SER A 352 3.45 -17.48 4.19
CA SER A 352 2.49 -17.79 5.28
C SER A 352 1.75 -19.12 5.10
N GLY A 353 2.10 -19.91 4.08
CA GLY A 353 1.47 -21.21 3.78
C GLY A 353 0.22 -21.13 2.91
N SER A 354 -0.12 -19.95 2.38
CA SER A 354 -1.20 -19.79 1.41
C SER A 354 -0.69 -19.98 -0.03
N ASN A 355 -1.54 -19.77 -1.03
CA ASN A 355 -1.24 -20.08 -2.43
C ASN A 355 -0.73 -18.89 -3.27
N GLY A 356 -0.57 -17.70 -2.68
CA GLY A 356 -0.15 -16.50 -3.42
C GLY A 356 -1.27 -15.88 -4.28
N SER A 357 -2.54 -16.27 -4.12
CA SER A 357 -3.67 -15.67 -4.85
C SER A 357 -4.18 -14.37 -4.21
N ALA A 358 -4.83 -13.51 -4.99
CA ALA A 358 -5.54 -12.31 -4.51
C ALA A 358 -6.59 -12.68 -3.45
N ALA A 359 -7.28 -13.80 -3.66
CA ALA A 359 -8.29 -14.33 -2.74
C ALA A 359 -7.73 -14.64 -1.34
N SER A 360 -6.44 -14.95 -1.23
CA SER A 360 -5.78 -15.23 0.05
C SER A 360 -5.37 -13.98 0.83
N LEU A 361 -5.29 -12.81 0.19
CA LEU A 361 -4.63 -11.64 0.78
C LEU A 361 -5.33 -11.12 2.04
N THR A 362 -6.67 -11.09 2.07
CA THR A 362 -7.40 -10.59 3.24
C THR A 362 -7.06 -11.39 4.50
N SER A 363 -7.09 -12.73 4.45
CA SER A 363 -6.80 -13.57 5.63
C SER A 363 -5.34 -13.46 6.05
N VAL A 364 -4.41 -13.39 5.09
CA VAL A 364 -2.97 -13.21 5.34
C VAL A 364 -2.70 -11.89 6.06
N TYR A 365 -3.27 -10.79 5.56
CA TYR A 365 -3.10 -9.47 6.16
C TYR A 365 -3.73 -9.40 7.55
N GLN A 366 -4.93 -9.96 7.73
CA GLN A 366 -5.56 -10.05 9.06
C GLN A 366 -4.69 -10.84 10.04
N SER A 367 -4.11 -11.96 9.64
CA SER A 367 -3.21 -12.74 10.50
C SER A 367 -1.95 -11.93 10.88
N ALA A 368 -1.28 -11.34 9.89
CA ALA A 368 -0.05 -10.59 10.09
C ALA A 368 -0.28 -9.32 10.94
N LEU A 369 -1.35 -8.57 10.69
CA LEU A 369 -1.61 -7.30 11.37
C LEU A 369 -2.04 -7.48 12.84
N ARG A 370 -2.68 -8.61 13.19
CA ARG A 370 -2.92 -8.98 14.60
C ARG A 370 -1.63 -9.07 15.40
N SER A 371 -0.52 -9.45 14.77
CA SER A 371 0.78 -9.52 15.46
C SER A 371 1.23 -8.15 15.98
N TYR A 372 0.75 -7.04 15.42
CA TYR A 372 1.04 -5.69 15.91
C TYR A 372 0.01 -5.19 16.96
N GLY A 373 -0.89 -6.05 17.43
CA GLY A 373 -1.94 -5.68 18.40
C GLY A 373 -3.09 -4.89 17.78
N LEU A 374 -3.27 -4.96 16.47
CA LEU A 374 -4.39 -4.36 15.75
C LEU A 374 -5.57 -5.34 15.71
N ASP A 375 -6.80 -4.82 15.62
CA ASP A 375 -7.98 -5.60 15.26
C ASP A 375 -8.30 -5.39 13.77
N PRO A 376 -7.92 -6.32 12.88
CA PRO A 376 -8.15 -6.19 11.46
C PRO A 376 -9.52 -6.75 11.04
N ALA A 377 -10.46 -6.93 11.98
CA ALA A 377 -11.84 -7.20 11.62
C ALA A 377 -12.36 -6.11 10.66
N GLY A 378 -13.02 -6.53 9.59
CA GLY A 378 -13.62 -5.61 8.61
C GLY A 378 -12.70 -5.10 7.50
N ILE A 379 -11.38 -5.36 7.53
CA ILE A 379 -10.54 -5.03 6.37
C ILE A 379 -10.83 -5.99 5.21
N THR A 380 -10.87 -5.45 3.99
CA THR A 380 -10.89 -6.22 2.74
C THR A 380 -9.68 -5.84 1.90
N ILE A 381 -8.86 -6.84 1.59
CA ILE A 381 -7.64 -6.70 0.78
C ILE A 381 -7.83 -7.52 -0.50
N LYS A 382 -7.81 -6.82 -1.63
CA LYS A 382 -7.88 -7.39 -2.98
C LYS A 382 -6.53 -7.40 -3.65
N ASP A 383 -5.70 -6.41 -3.37
CA ASP A 383 -4.35 -6.30 -3.88
C ASP A 383 -3.38 -5.71 -2.85
N GLY A 384 -2.08 -5.70 -3.15
CA GLY A 384 -1.06 -5.10 -2.29
C GLY A 384 -0.80 -3.62 -2.57
N SER A 385 -1.05 -3.17 -3.78
CA SER A 385 -0.72 -1.83 -4.23
C SER A 385 -1.74 -0.78 -3.79
N GLY A 386 -2.99 -1.19 -3.60
CA GLY A 386 -4.11 -0.28 -3.36
C GLY A 386 -4.74 0.26 -4.64
N GLU A 387 -4.38 -0.28 -5.81
CA GLU A 387 -4.95 0.11 -7.11
C GLU A 387 -6.39 -0.39 -7.27
N SER A 388 -6.71 -1.52 -6.66
CA SER A 388 -8.06 -2.07 -6.65
C SER A 388 -8.99 -1.18 -5.84
N ALA A 389 -10.02 -0.66 -6.51
CA ALA A 389 -11.11 0.06 -5.88
C ALA A 389 -11.95 -0.82 -4.94
N ALA A 390 -11.76 -2.14 -4.96
CA ALA A 390 -12.45 -3.10 -4.09
C ALA A 390 -11.70 -3.39 -2.79
N ASN A 391 -10.53 -2.77 -2.56
CA ASN A 391 -9.96 -2.68 -1.22
C ASN A 391 -10.87 -1.86 -0.30
N ALA A 392 -10.97 -2.25 0.97
CA ALA A 392 -11.73 -1.52 1.97
C ALA A 392 -10.98 -1.54 3.31
N VAL A 393 -10.46 -0.38 3.75
CA VAL A 393 -9.80 -0.21 5.05
C VAL A 393 -10.18 1.16 5.61
N SER A 394 -10.59 1.22 6.87
CA SER A 394 -11.03 2.47 7.48
C SER A 394 -9.86 3.43 7.81
N PRO A 395 -10.09 4.75 7.82
CA PRO A 395 -9.11 5.71 8.32
C PRO A 395 -8.64 5.39 9.75
N GLU A 396 -9.54 4.94 10.61
CA GLU A 396 -9.24 4.50 11.96
C GLU A 396 -8.19 3.39 11.97
N PHE A 397 -8.39 2.33 11.18
CA PHE A 397 -7.44 1.21 11.15
C PHE A 397 -6.04 1.67 10.72
N VAL A 398 -5.95 2.54 9.71
CA VAL A 398 -4.67 3.11 9.27
C VAL A 398 -4.04 3.96 10.37
N ALA A 399 -4.80 4.81 11.06
CA ALA A 399 -4.27 5.63 12.15
C ALA A 399 -3.75 4.78 13.32
N HIS A 400 -4.41 3.66 13.65
CA HIS A 400 -3.94 2.70 14.64
C HIS A 400 -2.66 1.98 14.19
N LEU A 401 -2.57 1.55 12.93
CA LEU A 401 -1.33 1.00 12.38
C LEU A 401 -0.18 2.02 12.50
N MET A 402 -0.46 3.30 12.21
CA MET A 402 0.56 4.35 12.29
C MET A 402 1.10 4.58 13.69
N VAL A 403 0.39 4.19 14.76
CA VAL A 403 0.94 4.20 16.14
C VAL A 403 2.09 3.20 16.25
N GLN A 404 1.90 1.99 15.71
CA GLN A 404 2.91 0.94 15.72
C GLN A 404 4.09 1.30 14.81
N VAL A 405 3.80 1.91 13.65
CA VAL A 405 4.83 2.41 12.74
C VAL A 405 5.65 3.52 13.40
N ALA A 406 5.02 4.55 13.95
CA ALA A 406 5.70 5.69 14.55
C ALA A 406 6.56 5.32 15.78
N SER A 407 6.21 4.25 16.50
CA SER A 407 7.01 3.70 17.60
C SER A 407 8.12 2.74 17.15
N GLY A 408 8.12 2.34 15.87
CA GLY A 408 9.06 1.36 15.32
C GLY A 408 8.85 -0.07 15.83
N ALA A 409 7.67 -0.36 16.39
CA ALA A 409 7.38 -1.64 17.03
C ALA A 409 7.62 -2.83 16.08
N LYS A 410 8.22 -3.90 16.59
CA LYS A 410 8.38 -5.19 15.89
C LYS A 410 8.94 -5.07 14.46
N GLY A 411 9.91 -4.17 14.26
CA GLY A 411 10.57 -3.98 12.95
C GLY A 411 9.93 -2.93 12.04
N LEU A 412 8.78 -2.36 12.43
CA LEU A 412 8.09 -1.31 11.66
C LEU A 412 8.87 0.01 11.56
N GLY A 413 9.98 0.17 12.28
CA GLY A 413 10.92 1.28 12.09
C GLY A 413 11.42 1.38 10.64
N THR A 414 11.50 0.23 9.93
CA THR A 414 11.79 0.18 8.50
C THR A 414 10.78 0.98 7.68
N LEU A 415 9.48 0.77 7.93
CA LEU A 415 8.40 1.50 7.27
C LEU A 415 8.39 2.97 7.71
N ALA A 416 8.57 3.23 9.01
CA ALA A 416 8.58 4.59 9.56
C ALA A 416 9.63 5.49 8.90
N ASN A 417 10.82 4.94 8.65
CA ASN A 417 11.94 5.63 8.00
C ASN A 417 11.74 5.80 6.49
N ALA A 418 10.91 4.96 5.86
CA ALA A 418 10.65 5.01 4.43
C ALA A 418 9.54 6.00 4.04
N LEU A 419 8.68 6.42 4.98
CA LEU A 419 7.56 7.31 4.68
C LEU A 419 8.03 8.65 4.08
N PRO A 420 7.40 9.13 2.99
CA PRO A 420 7.60 10.47 2.48
C PRO A 420 7.39 11.53 3.55
N VAL A 421 8.20 12.59 3.49
CA VAL A 421 8.14 13.73 4.41
C VAL A 421 7.63 14.97 3.68
N SER A 422 6.64 15.65 4.26
CA SER A 422 5.99 16.84 3.69
C SER A 422 7.00 17.86 3.19
N GLY A 423 6.97 18.13 1.89
CA GLY A 423 7.83 19.12 1.26
C GLY A 423 9.31 18.74 1.11
N GLN A 424 9.70 17.50 1.44
CA GLN A 424 11.10 17.08 1.44
C GLN A 424 11.39 15.86 0.58
N SER A 425 10.56 14.81 0.65
CA SER A 425 10.90 13.52 0.02
C SER A 425 9.68 12.80 -0.57
N GLY A 426 9.96 11.85 -1.46
CA GLY A 426 8.96 10.98 -2.09
C GLY A 426 7.82 11.75 -2.75
N THR A 427 6.63 11.15 -2.72
CA THR A 427 5.39 11.75 -3.27
C THR A 427 4.90 13.00 -2.55
N LEU A 428 5.55 13.41 -1.45
CA LEU A 428 5.24 14.64 -0.73
C LEU A 428 6.22 15.79 -1.00
N ALA A 429 7.29 15.57 -1.77
CA ALA A 429 8.38 16.54 -1.95
C ALA A 429 7.92 17.92 -2.45
N SER A 430 6.92 17.96 -3.34
CA SER A 430 6.36 19.20 -3.92
C SER A 430 5.07 19.69 -3.23
N ARG A 431 4.58 18.99 -2.21
CA ARG A 431 3.33 19.31 -1.49
C ARG A 431 3.59 20.23 -0.28
N PHE A 432 2.50 20.64 0.39
CA PHE A 432 2.54 21.53 1.55
C PHE A 432 3.20 22.88 1.22
N THR A 433 2.62 23.61 0.27
CA THR A 433 3.07 24.96 -0.14
C THR A 433 2.12 26.04 0.38
N GLY A 434 2.46 27.32 0.17
CA GLY A 434 1.62 28.45 0.59
C GLY A 434 1.33 28.41 2.10
N ALA A 435 0.07 28.60 2.48
CA ALA A 435 -0.36 28.55 3.88
C ALA A 435 -0.08 27.19 4.56
N ASN A 436 -0.04 26.10 3.79
CA ASN A 436 0.22 24.76 4.32
C ASN A 436 1.72 24.51 4.57
N ALA A 437 2.60 25.45 4.19
CA ALA A 437 4.05 25.33 4.38
C ALA A 437 4.47 25.21 5.86
N VAL A 438 3.61 25.62 6.78
CA VAL A 438 3.81 25.47 8.23
C VAL A 438 4.04 24.02 8.66
N ALA A 439 3.52 23.05 7.90
CA ALA A 439 3.62 21.62 8.19
C ALA A 439 4.74 20.91 7.41
N ARG A 440 5.59 21.63 6.66
CA ARG A 440 6.72 21.04 5.93
C ARG A 440 7.75 20.44 6.89
N GLY A 441 8.22 19.24 6.61
CA GLY A 441 9.16 18.51 7.45
C GLY A 441 8.54 17.91 8.72
N LYS A 442 7.21 17.92 8.84
CA LYS A 442 6.48 17.53 10.06
C LYS A 442 5.47 16.42 9.84
N VAL A 443 5.14 16.12 8.58
CA VAL A 443 4.18 15.07 8.22
C VAL A 443 4.95 13.96 7.53
N HIS A 444 4.91 12.76 8.10
CA HIS A 444 5.51 11.55 7.59
C HIS A 444 4.36 10.64 7.14
N ALA A 445 4.08 10.60 5.84
CA ALA A 445 2.84 10.00 5.37
C ALA A 445 2.95 9.39 3.98
N LYS A 446 2.17 8.32 3.77
CA LYS A 446 1.97 7.72 2.47
C LYS A 446 0.78 8.38 1.79
N THR A 447 0.97 8.79 0.54
CA THR A 447 -0.11 9.23 -0.35
C THR A 447 -0.79 8.05 -1.02
N GLY A 448 -2.08 8.16 -1.32
CA GLY A 448 -2.80 7.25 -2.22
C GLY A 448 -3.67 8.00 -3.21
N TRP A 449 -3.82 7.42 -4.39
CA TRP A 449 -4.70 7.92 -5.44
C TRP A 449 -5.13 6.78 -6.35
N ILE A 450 -6.42 6.78 -6.66
CA ILE A 450 -7.09 6.12 -7.79
C ILE A 450 -8.22 7.06 -8.24
N ASP A 451 -8.90 6.76 -9.34
CA ASP A 451 -9.96 7.65 -9.88
C ASP A 451 -11.07 7.99 -8.86
N SER A 452 -11.40 7.06 -7.97
CA SER A 452 -12.47 7.21 -6.98
C SER A 452 -12.01 7.75 -5.62
N ALA A 453 -10.70 7.91 -5.37
CA ALA A 453 -10.19 8.31 -4.06
C ALA A 453 -8.81 8.98 -4.08
N ASN A 454 -8.63 9.96 -3.20
CA ASN A 454 -7.34 10.54 -2.85
C ASN A 454 -7.14 10.41 -1.35
N THR A 455 -6.02 9.86 -0.91
CA THR A 455 -5.81 9.52 0.50
C THR A 455 -4.44 9.97 0.99
N LEU A 456 -4.35 10.19 2.29
CA LEU A 456 -3.11 10.49 3.00
C LEU A 456 -3.17 9.86 4.39
N GLY A 457 -2.22 8.98 4.72
CA GLY A 457 -2.14 8.33 6.03
C GLY A 457 -0.72 8.29 6.56
N GLY A 458 -0.55 8.56 7.86
CA GLY A 458 0.78 8.70 8.44
C GLY A 458 0.78 9.20 9.89
N TYR A 459 1.89 9.84 10.27
CA TYR A 459 2.03 10.53 11.55
C TYR A 459 2.53 11.97 11.37
N ILE A 460 2.24 12.81 12.36
CA ILE A 460 2.53 14.24 12.39
C ILE A 460 3.28 14.55 13.67
N ASP A 461 4.43 15.20 13.53
CA ASP A 461 5.13 15.88 14.63
C ASP A 461 4.53 17.27 14.79
N ALA A 462 3.53 17.38 15.68
CA ALA A 462 2.68 18.56 15.80
C ALA A 462 3.42 19.77 16.40
N ALA A 463 2.84 20.96 16.20
CA ALA A 463 3.43 22.23 16.64
C ALA A 463 3.60 22.33 18.16
N ASP A 464 2.75 21.64 18.93
CA ASP A 464 2.82 21.58 20.40
C ASP A 464 3.77 20.50 20.93
N GLY A 465 4.49 19.80 20.04
CA GLY A 465 5.41 18.72 20.38
C GLY A 465 4.74 17.36 20.58
N SER A 466 3.41 17.26 20.47
CA SER A 466 2.73 15.97 20.45
C SER A 466 2.97 15.25 19.12
N ARG A 467 2.93 13.91 19.15
CA ARG A 467 2.93 13.09 17.93
C ARG A 467 1.53 12.56 17.69
N LEU A 468 0.98 12.87 16.53
CA LEU A 468 -0.35 12.45 16.12
C LEU A 468 -0.26 11.39 15.03
N THR A 469 -1.17 10.42 15.01
CA THR A 469 -1.37 9.52 13.86
C THR A 469 -2.69 9.84 13.18
N PHE A 470 -2.76 9.64 11.88
CA PHE A 470 -3.93 10.02 11.12
C PHE A 470 -4.11 9.22 9.83
N ALA A 471 -5.33 9.26 9.32
CA ALA A 471 -5.65 9.01 7.93
C ALA A 471 -6.80 9.91 7.48
N PHE A 472 -6.68 10.41 6.25
CA PHE A 472 -7.64 11.30 5.61
C PHE A 472 -7.92 10.85 4.19
N TYR A 473 -9.19 10.57 3.89
CA TYR A 473 -9.66 10.12 2.59
C TYR A 473 -10.61 11.16 2.01
N ALA A 474 -10.31 11.57 0.79
CA ALA A 474 -11.16 12.39 -0.05
C ALA A 474 -11.78 11.50 -1.13
N ILE A 475 -12.99 11.01 -0.89
CA ILE A 475 -13.69 10.05 -1.76
C ILE A 475 -14.52 10.81 -2.81
N GLY A 476 -14.45 10.34 -4.06
CA GLY A 476 -15.20 10.91 -5.19
C GLY A 476 -14.78 12.32 -5.61
N SER A 477 -13.64 12.82 -5.11
CA SER A 477 -13.13 14.15 -5.43
C SER A 477 -12.05 14.09 -6.52
N PRO A 478 -12.09 14.99 -7.53
CA PRO A 478 -11.02 15.12 -8.50
C PRO A 478 -9.68 15.43 -7.81
N ARG A 479 -8.62 14.75 -8.25
CA ARG A 479 -7.27 14.88 -7.66
C ARG A 479 -6.79 16.33 -7.51
N ALA A 480 -7.07 17.18 -8.49
CA ALA A 480 -6.67 18.58 -8.48
C ALA A 480 -7.30 19.38 -7.32
N ALA A 481 -8.50 19.02 -6.88
CA ALA A 481 -9.18 19.63 -5.73
C ALA A 481 -8.82 18.92 -4.41
N ALA A 482 -8.67 17.59 -4.45
CA ALA A 482 -8.40 16.79 -3.27
C ALA A 482 -7.02 17.03 -2.65
N LEU A 483 -5.96 17.11 -3.45
CA LEU A 483 -4.59 17.29 -2.93
C LEU A 483 -4.41 18.54 -2.06
N PRO A 484 -4.78 19.76 -2.50
CA PRO A 484 -4.64 20.94 -1.65
C PRO A 484 -5.55 20.92 -0.43
N ALA A 485 -6.74 20.30 -0.52
CA ALA A 485 -7.65 20.16 0.61
C ALA A 485 -7.13 19.19 1.67
N LEU A 486 -6.55 18.06 1.25
CA LEU A 486 -5.85 17.11 2.13
C LEU A 486 -4.63 17.76 2.80
N ASP A 487 -3.85 18.56 2.07
CA ASP A 487 -2.74 19.32 2.66
C ASP A 487 -3.23 20.31 3.73
N ALA A 488 -4.36 21.00 3.46
CA ALA A 488 -4.92 21.99 4.37
C ALA A 488 -5.44 21.39 5.68
N VAL A 489 -6.23 20.30 5.61
CA VAL A 489 -6.72 19.62 6.82
C VAL A 489 -5.57 19.00 7.62
N THR A 490 -4.53 18.52 6.94
CA THR A 490 -3.32 17.99 7.60
C THR A 490 -2.50 19.10 8.27
N ALA A 491 -2.31 20.25 7.61
CA ALA A 491 -1.61 21.39 8.18
C ALA A 491 -2.38 22.02 9.37
N ALA A 492 -3.71 22.04 9.30
CA ALA A 492 -4.56 22.44 10.42
C ALA A 492 -4.41 21.46 11.61
N THR A 493 -4.38 20.16 11.34
CA THR A 493 -4.13 19.11 12.36
C THR A 493 -2.77 19.30 13.03
N TYR A 494 -1.71 19.53 12.25
CA TYR A 494 -0.37 19.88 12.76
C TYR A 494 -0.41 21.10 13.68
N SER A 495 -1.16 22.14 13.31
CA SER A 495 -1.25 23.39 14.08
C SER A 495 -2.04 23.22 15.37
N CYS A 496 -3.07 22.36 15.37
CA CYS A 496 -3.87 22.08 16.56
C CYS A 496 -3.14 21.20 17.59
N GLY A 497 -2.36 20.21 17.13
CA GLY A 497 -1.70 19.25 18.02
C GLY A 497 -2.67 18.51 18.94
N SER A 498 -2.26 18.27 20.18
CA SER A 498 -3.04 17.57 21.22
C SER A 498 -4.28 18.33 21.67
N LYS A 499 -4.38 19.64 21.35
CA LYS A 499 -5.55 20.48 21.62
C LYS A 499 -6.68 20.29 20.60
N LEU A 500 -6.48 19.45 19.59
CA LEU A 500 -7.49 19.13 18.59
C LEU A 500 -8.74 18.54 19.25
N THR A 501 -9.88 19.15 18.95
CA THR A 501 -11.21 18.68 19.33
C THR A 501 -12.05 18.49 18.08
N GLY A 502 -12.60 17.30 17.95
CA GLY A 502 -13.63 16.95 17.00
C GLY A 502 -14.26 15.64 17.43
N SER A 503 -15.54 15.70 17.76
CA SER A 503 -16.43 14.54 17.82
C SER A 503 -17.09 14.35 16.47
#